data_AF-A0A139QQY0-F1
#
_entry.id   AF-A0A139QQY0-F1
#
_cell.length_a   1.000
_cell.length_b   1.000
_cell.length_c   1.000
_cell.angle_alpha   90.00
_cell.angle_beta   90.00
_cell.angle_gamma   90.00
#
_symmetry.space_group_name_H-M   'P 1'
#
loop_
_entity.id
_entity.type
_entity.pdbx_description
1 polymer ?
#
loop_
_entity_poly.entity_id
_entity_poly.type
_entity_poly.pdbx_seq_one_letter_code
_entity_poly.pdbx_strand_id
1 'polypeptide(L)'
;MKDLDQRFWSRFKQADFSQTTFGLSYMKDEDMDSGAYDQLVETLCQTGAKILSKGTAGRHNDDTGTNVAWFIHFYKMILEEYGRGET
;
A
#
# COMPACT_ATOMS: atom_id res chain seq x y z
N MET A 1 -6.74 21.98 2.11
CA MET A 1 -6.69 20.50 2.10
C MET A 1 -6.52 19.98 0.69
N LYS A 2 -7.43 20.27 -0.24
CA LYS A 2 -7.30 19.85 -1.65
C LYS A 2 -5.94 20.18 -2.31
N ASP A 3 -5.39 21.37 -2.06
CA ASP A 3 -4.07 21.74 -2.62
C ASP A 3 -2.92 20.89 -2.05
N LEU A 4 -3.06 20.43 -0.80
CA LEU A 4 -2.09 19.53 -0.16
C LEU A 4 -2.21 18.12 -0.74
N ASP A 5 -3.42 17.61 -0.93
CA ASP A 5 -3.66 16.30 -1.56
C ASP A 5 -3.14 16.30 -3.01
N GLN A 6 -3.39 17.38 -3.75
CA GLN A 6 -2.88 17.59 -5.11
C GLN A 6 -1.35 17.58 -5.15
N ARG A 7 -0.67 18.06 -4.11
CA ARG A 7 0.80 18.01 -4.05
C ARG A 7 1.33 16.58 -4.04
N PHE A 8 0.65 15.66 -3.34
CA PHE A 8 0.96 14.23 -3.40
C PHE A 8 0.59 13.65 -4.76
N TRP A 9 -0.69 13.78 -5.16
CA TRP A 9 -1.22 13.12 -6.35
C TRP A 9 -0.59 13.58 -7.65
N SER A 10 -0.22 14.86 -7.78
CA SER A 10 0.45 15.38 -8.97
C SER A 10 1.80 14.71 -9.21
N ARG A 11 2.57 14.44 -8.16
CA ARG A 11 3.85 13.72 -8.26
C ARG A 11 3.63 12.23 -8.45
N PHE A 12 2.73 11.64 -7.67
CA PHE A 12 2.46 10.21 -7.71
C PHE A 12 1.95 9.75 -9.08
N LYS A 13 1.02 10.48 -9.70
CA LYS A 13 0.46 10.16 -11.03
C LYS A 13 1.43 10.35 -12.20
N GLN A 14 2.54 11.06 -12.00
CA GLN A 14 3.56 11.29 -13.03
C GLN A 14 4.75 10.33 -12.92
N ALA A 15 4.83 9.54 -11.86
CA ALA A 15 5.93 8.62 -11.64
C ALA A 15 5.80 7.36 -12.53
N ASP A 16 6.94 6.81 -12.94
CA ASP A 16 7.00 5.51 -13.60
C ASP A 16 7.11 4.42 -12.53
N PHE A 17 6.07 3.58 -12.45
CA PHE A 17 5.99 2.44 -11.54
C PHE A 17 6.05 1.09 -12.26
N SER A 18 6.46 1.06 -13.54
CA SER A 18 6.51 -0.17 -14.35
C SER A 18 7.43 -1.25 -13.79
N GLN A 19 8.36 -0.89 -12.89
CA GLN A 19 9.29 -1.79 -12.20
C GLN A 19 9.10 -1.72 -10.67
N THR A 20 7.92 -1.34 -10.19
CA THR A 20 7.65 -1.15 -8.76
C THR A 20 6.62 -2.16 -8.25
N THR A 21 6.91 -2.73 -7.09
CA THR A 21 5.97 -3.56 -6.31
C THR A 21 5.53 -2.78 -5.08
N PHE A 22 4.22 -2.66 -4.88
CA PHE A 22 3.60 -2.05 -3.69
C PHE A 22 3.03 -3.15 -2.78
N GLY A 23 3.55 -3.24 -1.56
CA GLY A 23 2.97 -4.06 -0.48
C GLY A 23 2.13 -3.20 0.45
N LEU A 24 0.80 -3.33 0.39
CA LEU A 24 -0.16 -2.48 1.09
C LEU A 24 -0.89 -3.26 2.19
N SER A 25 -0.53 -2.99 3.44
CA SER A 25 -1.34 -3.39 4.61
C SER A 25 -2.19 -2.19 5.02
N TYR A 26 -3.51 -2.31 5.02
CA TYR A 26 -4.43 -1.18 5.23
C TYR A 26 -5.61 -1.54 6.12
N MET A 27 -6.23 -0.53 6.71
CA MET A 27 -7.45 -0.66 7.51
C MET A 27 -8.66 -0.44 6.61
N LYS A 28 -9.63 -1.36 6.66
CA LYS A 28 -10.83 -1.32 5.81
C LYS A 28 -11.84 -0.28 6.29
N ASP A 29 -11.92 -0.07 7.60
CA ASP A 29 -12.86 0.83 8.24
C ASP A 29 -12.13 2.10 8.74
N GLU A 30 -11.10 2.49 7.98
CA GLU A 30 -10.23 3.63 8.29
C GLU A 30 -11.00 4.94 8.39
N ASP A 31 -10.80 5.69 9.48
CA ASP A 31 -11.56 6.89 9.83
C ASP A 31 -10.80 8.21 9.63
N MET A 32 -9.51 8.18 9.27
CA MET A 32 -8.73 9.37 8.94
C MET A 32 -8.73 9.68 7.43
N ASP A 33 -8.42 8.68 6.59
CA ASP A 33 -8.46 8.76 5.13
C ASP A 33 -9.06 7.49 4.52
N SER A 34 -10.40 7.43 4.54
CA SER A 34 -11.17 6.27 4.07
C SER A 34 -11.04 6.01 2.57
N GLY A 35 -10.56 6.98 1.79
CA GLY A 35 -10.37 6.86 0.34
C GLY A 35 -8.96 6.43 -0.08
N ALA A 36 -7.99 6.40 0.84
CA ALA A 36 -6.57 6.22 0.51
C ALA A 36 -6.29 4.95 -0.30
N TYR A 37 -6.79 3.80 0.16
CA TYR A 37 -6.55 2.52 -0.48
C TYR A 37 -7.14 2.48 -1.90
N ASP A 38 -8.41 2.84 -2.05
CA ASP A 38 -9.10 2.79 -3.34
C ASP A 38 -8.45 3.74 -4.36
N GLN A 39 -8.11 4.97 -3.95
CA GLN A 39 -7.43 5.94 -4.81
C GLN A 39 -6.02 5.49 -5.23
N LEU A 40 -5.28 4.86 -4.32
CA LEU A 40 -3.96 4.30 -4.61
C LEU A 40 -4.07 3.17 -5.63
N VAL A 41 -4.96 2.20 -5.40
CA VAL A 41 -5.13 1.05 -6.30
C VAL A 41 -5.65 1.49 -7.66
N GLU A 42 -6.64 2.39 -7.72
CA GLU A 42 -7.14 2.95 -8.98
C GLU A 42 -6.02 3.58 -9.80
N THR A 43 -5.14 4.35 -9.15
CA THR A 43 -4.01 4.99 -9.81
C THR A 43 -2.96 3.97 -10.26
N LEU A 44 -2.56 3.05 -9.37
CA LEU A 44 -1.48 2.07 -9.62
C LEU A 44 -1.85 1.02 -10.67
N CYS A 45 -3.12 0.64 -10.77
CA CYS A 45 -3.61 -0.27 -11.80
C CYS A 45 -3.36 0.25 -13.23
N GLN A 46 -3.15 1.56 -13.39
CA GLN A 46 -2.89 2.19 -14.69
C GLN A 46 -1.39 2.27 -15.05
N THR A 47 -0.48 1.93 -14.12
CA THR A 47 0.96 2.19 -14.28
C THR A 47 1.80 0.93 -14.53
N GLY A 48 1.18 -0.25 -14.57
CA GLY A 48 1.89 -1.53 -14.67
C GLY A 48 2.61 -1.97 -13.40
N ALA A 49 2.34 -1.30 -12.27
CA ALA A 49 2.89 -1.68 -10.97
C ALA A 49 2.32 -3.03 -10.51
N LYS A 50 3.10 -3.79 -9.74
CA LYS A 50 2.58 -4.97 -9.01
C LYS A 50 2.01 -4.51 -7.69
N ILE A 51 0.81 -4.98 -7.34
CA ILE A 51 0.14 -4.64 -6.08
C ILE A 51 -0.10 -5.92 -5.28
N LEU A 52 0.47 -5.97 -4.08
CA LEU A 52 0.17 -6.96 -3.04
C LEU A 52 -0.59 -6.23 -1.95
N SER A 53 -1.81 -6.66 -1.62
CA SER A 53 -2.65 -5.91 -0.68
C SER A 53 -3.39 -6.80 0.30
N LYS A 54 -3.44 -6.38 1.56
CA LYS A 54 -4.27 -6.99 2.59
C LYS A 54 -5.01 -5.92 3.41
N GLY A 55 -6.33 -6.03 3.42
CA GLY A 55 -7.19 -5.24 4.29
C GLY A 55 -7.48 -5.96 5.62
N THR A 56 -7.34 -5.23 6.71
CA THR A 56 -7.72 -5.62 8.08
C THR A 56 -8.97 -4.85 8.49
N ALA A 57 -9.97 -5.51 9.08
CA ALA A 57 -11.17 -4.83 9.58
C ALA A 57 -10.83 -4.01 10.83
N GLY A 58 -11.48 -2.86 11.00
CA GLY A 58 -11.23 -1.92 12.08
C GLY A 58 -10.78 -0.54 11.59
N ARG A 59 -10.80 0.42 12.52
CA ARG A 59 -10.33 1.81 12.34
C ARG A 59 -8.81 1.89 12.43
N HIS A 60 -8.23 3.07 12.26
CA HIS A 60 -6.78 3.30 12.07
C HIS A 60 -5.83 2.50 12.95
N ASN A 61 -6.18 2.34 14.22
CA ASN A 61 -5.33 1.68 15.21
C ASN A 61 -5.95 0.41 15.79
N ASP A 62 -7.05 -0.07 15.21
CA ASP A 62 -7.63 -1.35 15.60
C ASP A 62 -6.76 -2.49 15.03
N ASP A 63 -6.52 -3.53 15.83
CA ASP A 63 -5.73 -4.70 15.43
C ASP A 63 -4.39 -4.37 14.74
N THR A 64 -3.64 -3.42 15.34
CA THR A 64 -2.29 -3.03 14.88
C THR A 64 -1.38 -4.25 14.69
N GLY A 65 -1.54 -5.28 15.53
CA GLY A 65 -0.76 -6.52 15.44
C GLY A 65 -0.93 -7.22 14.10
N THR A 66 -2.17 -7.43 13.65
CA THR A 66 -2.44 -8.03 12.33
C THR A 66 -1.95 -7.13 11.20
N ASN A 67 -2.18 -5.80 11.27
CA ASN A 67 -1.74 -4.88 10.22
C ASN A 67 -0.20 -4.91 10.07
N VAL A 68 0.55 -4.88 11.18
CA VAL A 68 2.01 -4.97 11.19
C VAL A 68 2.50 -6.34 10.71
N ALA A 69 1.82 -7.43 11.08
CA ALA A 69 2.18 -8.77 10.61
C ALA A 69 2.10 -8.87 9.08
N TRP A 70 1.08 -8.28 8.45
CA TRP A 70 0.96 -8.25 6.99
C TRP A 70 1.98 -7.33 6.32
N PHE A 71 2.33 -6.19 6.94
CA PHE A 71 3.44 -5.36 6.48
C PHE A 71 4.76 -6.16 6.44
N ILE A 72 5.08 -6.88 7.53
CA ILE A 72 6.28 -7.72 7.60
C ILE A 72 6.21 -8.87 6.58
N HIS A 73 5.03 -9.46 6.39
CA HIS A 73 4.84 -10.54 5.42
C HIS A 73 5.16 -10.10 3.99
N PHE A 74 4.63 -8.96 3.52
CA PHE A 74 4.97 -8.43 2.19
C PHE A 74 6.46 -8.09 2.07
N TYR A 75 7.07 -7.56 3.13
CA TYR A 75 8.50 -7.29 3.15
C TYR A 75 9.33 -8.58 2.99
N LYS A 76 8.97 -9.66 3.69
CA LYS A 76 9.61 -10.98 3.55
C LYS A 76 9.44 -11.56 2.15
N MET A 77 8.24 -11.50 1.58
CA MET A 77 7.99 -11.95 0.19
C MET A 77 8.90 -11.23 -0.81
N ILE A 78 9.05 -9.91 -0.68
CA ILE A 78 9.94 -9.14 -1.55
C ILE A 78 11.39 -9.59 -1.33
N LEU A 79 11.85 -9.75 -0.09
CA LEU A 79 13.21 -10.23 0.19
C LEU A 79 13.50 -11.62 -0.42
N GLU A 80 12.52 -12.52 -0.42
CA GLU A 80 12.62 -13.84 -1.05
C GLU A 80 12.83 -13.74 -2.56
N GLU A 81 12.16 -12.81 -3.25
CA GLU A 81 12.39 -12.53 -4.69
C GLU A 81 13.85 -12.13 -4.98
N TYR A 82 14.54 -11.56 -3.99
CA TYR A 82 15.96 -11.20 -4.06
C TYR A 82 16.90 -12.23 -3.39
N GLY A 83 16.42 -13.44 -3.11
CA GLY A 83 17.23 -14.54 -2.58
C GLY A 83 17.60 -14.40 -1.10
N ARG A 84 16.83 -13.63 -0.32
CA ARG A 84 17.03 -13.40 1.12
C ARG A 84 15.96 -14.06 2.00
N GLY A 85 15.39 -15.18 1.54
CA GLY A 85 14.46 -15.98 2.33
C GLY A 85 15.12 -16.62 3.55
N GLU A 86 14.34 -16.81 4.62
CA GLU A 86 14.75 -17.65 5.74
C GLU A 86 14.79 -19.11 5.24
N THR A 87 15.97 -19.74 5.25
CA THR A 87 16.16 -21.18 4.97
C THR A 87 15.60 -22.06 6.08
#